data_AF-A0AAP7FIQ3-F1
#
_entry.id   AF-A0AAP7FIQ3-F1
#
_cell.length_a   1.000
_cell.length_b   1.000
_cell.length_c   1.000
_cell.angle_alpha   90.00
_cell.angle_beta   90.00
_cell.angle_gamma   90.00
#
_symmetry.space_group_name_H-M   'P 1'
#
loop_
_entity.id
_entity.type
_entity.pdbx_description
1 polymer ?
#
loop_
_entity_poly.entity_id
_entity_poly.type
_entity_poly.pdbx_seq_one_letter_code
_entity_poly.pdbx_strand_id
1 'polypeptide(L)'
;MADNYQLNIGSLRSQVQLTLHTHHAARIWLGRQKTDDKHSILGLAGFCLKINQIDRAAAQDDPYSDWWMIRIEEKIQEVDDALKAIDSRLDGVMAQLPKALEIGENLSIQPLKLPLFISNPLGFKGVHLLTQYDEVVRRILLAQHVAMIGRRDGEIWIDEGAHLLRSLFGLAQLHRFSGASRDDFAANNARAENAREMYKRYGDIPQDILEGTRRSNFAPPIRRGSAGPVEDVDDEFEGEA
;
A
#
# COMPACT_ATOMS: atom_id res chain seq x y z
N MET A 1 -16.59 33.76 -39.46
CA MET A 1 -17.18 32.68 -38.65
C MET A 1 -16.03 31.98 -37.97
N ALA A 2 -15.88 32.16 -36.66
CA ALA A 2 -14.92 31.41 -35.86
C ALA A 2 -15.76 30.63 -34.86
N ASP A 3 -15.84 29.32 -35.06
CA ASP A 3 -16.58 28.44 -34.17
C ASP A 3 -15.85 28.39 -32.83
N ASN A 4 -16.52 28.93 -31.81
CA ASN A 4 -16.09 28.91 -30.43
C ASN A 4 -16.43 27.52 -29.85
N TYR A 5 -15.54 26.55 -30.07
CA TYR A 5 -15.68 25.23 -29.46
C TYR A 5 -15.41 25.32 -27.96
N GLN A 6 -16.47 25.33 -27.14
CA GLN A 6 -16.35 25.08 -25.71
C GLN A 6 -16.00 23.60 -25.50
N LEU A 7 -14.72 23.33 -25.23
CA LEU A 7 -14.23 22.01 -24.85
C LEU A 7 -14.63 21.70 -23.41
N ASN A 8 -15.85 21.18 -23.23
CA ASN A 8 -16.34 20.64 -21.96
C ASN A 8 -15.80 19.21 -21.76
N ILE A 9 -14.48 19.10 -21.52
CA ILE A 9 -13.84 17.82 -21.21
C ILE A 9 -13.92 17.60 -19.69
N GLY A 10 -14.53 16.48 -19.27
CA GLY A 10 -14.63 16.08 -17.87
C GLY A 10 -13.36 15.44 -17.31
N SER A 11 -13.32 15.19 -16.00
CA SER A 11 -12.20 14.51 -15.34
C SER A 11 -12.01 13.08 -15.86
N LEU A 12 -10.75 12.66 -16.10
CA LEU A 12 -10.44 11.26 -16.38
C LEU A 12 -10.87 10.38 -15.20
N ARG A 13 -11.65 9.33 -15.48
CA ARG A 13 -12.01 8.29 -14.52
C ARG A 13 -11.73 6.93 -15.15
N SER A 14 -11.01 6.08 -14.43
CA SER A 14 -10.76 4.70 -14.81
C SER A 14 -11.48 3.78 -13.84
N GLN A 15 -12.30 2.87 -14.35
CA GLN A 15 -12.80 1.77 -13.54
C GLN A 15 -11.69 0.71 -13.47
N VAL A 16 -11.00 0.63 -12.33
CA VAL A 16 -9.96 -0.37 -12.10
C VAL A 16 -10.56 -1.54 -11.32
N GLN A 17 -10.30 -2.76 -11.77
CA GLN A 17 -10.78 -3.99 -11.14
C GLN A 17 -9.60 -4.89 -10.78
N LEU A 18 -9.51 -5.29 -9.52
CA LEU A 18 -8.55 -6.26 -9.01
C LEU A 18 -9.15 -7.67 -9.08
N THR A 19 -8.39 -8.62 -9.59
CA THR A 19 -8.76 -10.05 -9.59
C THR A 19 -7.78 -10.80 -8.69
N LEU A 20 -8.28 -11.52 -7.69
CA LEU A 20 -7.49 -12.36 -6.80
C LEU A 20 -7.90 -13.83 -6.96
N HIS A 21 -6.92 -14.70 -7.10
CA HIS A 21 -7.13 -16.13 -7.33
C HIS A 21 -6.97 -16.95 -6.05
N THR A 22 -6.21 -16.48 -5.06
CA THR A 22 -5.94 -17.26 -3.85
C THR A 22 -6.69 -16.73 -2.62
N HIS A 23 -7.09 -17.66 -1.75
CA HIS A 23 -7.62 -17.31 -0.42
C HIS A 23 -6.58 -16.55 0.42
N HIS A 24 -5.29 -16.81 0.20
CA HIS A 24 -4.20 -16.11 0.89
C HIS A 24 -4.20 -14.62 0.54
N ALA A 25 -4.24 -14.27 -0.74
CA ALA A 25 -4.30 -12.87 -1.16
C ALA A 25 -5.61 -12.20 -0.73
N ALA A 26 -6.76 -12.89 -0.85
CA ALA A 26 -8.04 -12.36 -0.38
C ALA A 26 -8.03 -12.01 1.12
N ARG A 27 -7.37 -12.82 1.96
CA ARG A 27 -7.19 -12.51 3.39
C ARG A 27 -6.26 -11.32 3.64
N ILE A 28 -5.24 -11.11 2.81
CA ILE A 28 -4.38 -9.91 2.91
C ILE A 28 -5.14 -8.66 2.46
N TRP A 29 -5.99 -8.76 1.45
CA TRP A 29 -6.88 -7.68 1.02
C TRP A 29 -7.80 -7.22 2.15
N LEU A 30 -8.56 -8.16 2.73
CA LEU A 30 -9.54 -7.88 3.77
C LEU A 30 -8.90 -7.55 5.12
N GLY A 31 -7.77 -8.18 5.45
CA GLY A 31 -7.23 -8.16 6.80
C GLY A 31 -8.08 -9.01 7.75
N ARG A 32 -8.02 -8.69 9.04
CA ARG A 32 -8.80 -9.36 10.09
C ARG A 32 -9.37 -8.31 11.04
N GLN A 33 -10.69 -8.32 11.23
CA GLN A 33 -11.33 -7.49 12.23
C GLN A 33 -10.97 -7.93 13.65
N LYS A 34 -11.06 -7.01 14.60
CA LYS A 34 -10.87 -7.35 16.02
C LYS A 34 -12.01 -8.26 16.46
N THR A 35 -11.68 -9.37 17.10
CA THR A 35 -12.62 -10.23 17.83
C THR A 35 -12.16 -10.31 19.28
N ASP A 36 -13.01 -10.77 20.20
CA ASP A 36 -12.66 -10.85 21.63
C ASP A 36 -11.35 -11.60 21.88
N ASP A 37 -11.09 -12.65 21.10
CA ASP A 37 -9.88 -13.48 21.23
C ASP A 37 -8.70 -13.04 20.35
N LYS A 38 -8.87 -12.10 19.40
CA LYS A 38 -7.84 -11.80 18.39
C LYS A 38 -7.74 -10.32 18.05
N HIS A 39 -6.52 -9.82 18.05
CA HIS A 39 -6.20 -8.48 17.58
C HIS A 39 -6.52 -8.30 16.09
N SER A 40 -6.92 -7.08 15.71
CA SER A 40 -7.13 -6.70 14.32
C SER A 40 -5.80 -6.72 13.55
N ILE A 41 -5.89 -7.07 12.27
CA ILE A 41 -4.79 -7.02 11.31
C ILE A 41 -5.26 -6.13 10.17
N LEU A 42 -4.49 -5.07 9.89
CA LEU A 42 -4.78 -4.19 8.76
C LEU A 42 -4.67 -4.97 7.45
N GLY A 43 -5.72 -4.90 6.63
CA GLY A 43 -5.69 -5.39 5.25
C GLY A 43 -5.26 -4.30 4.28
N LEU A 44 -5.04 -4.67 3.01
CA LEU A 44 -4.66 -3.70 1.98
C LEU A 44 -5.71 -2.59 1.82
N ALA A 45 -7.00 -2.89 1.95
CA ALA A 45 -8.04 -1.87 1.89
C ALA A 45 -7.83 -0.78 2.97
N GLY A 46 -7.54 -1.18 4.20
CA GLY A 46 -7.22 -0.26 5.29
C GLY A 46 -5.87 0.46 5.12
N PHE A 47 -4.88 -0.20 4.51
CA PHE A 47 -3.64 0.45 4.12
C PHE A 47 -3.89 1.59 3.13
N CYS A 48 -4.68 1.37 2.08
CA CYS A 48 -5.02 2.42 1.11
C CYS A 48 -5.71 3.62 1.76
N LEU A 49 -6.63 3.39 2.69
CA LEU A 49 -7.25 4.47 3.50
C LEU A 49 -6.20 5.24 4.30
N LYS A 50 -5.25 4.54 4.93
CA LYS A 50 -4.18 5.18 5.68
C LYS A 50 -3.26 6.00 4.79
N ILE A 51 -2.92 5.52 3.59
CA ILE A 51 -2.14 6.30 2.64
C ILE A 51 -2.90 7.55 2.18
N ASN A 52 -4.21 7.49 1.96
CA ASN A 52 -4.99 8.70 1.65
C ASN A 52 -4.89 9.76 2.74
N GLN A 53 -4.86 9.36 4.02
CA GLN A 53 -4.66 10.29 5.14
C GLN A 53 -3.25 10.92 5.12
N ILE A 54 -2.22 10.10 4.89
CA ILE A 54 -0.83 10.57 4.79
C ILE A 54 -0.68 11.54 3.60
N ASP A 55 -1.24 11.20 2.45
CA ASP A 55 -1.22 12.01 1.23
C ASP A 55 -1.88 13.37 1.47
N ARG A 56 -3.08 13.40 2.05
CA ARG A 56 -3.76 14.64 2.43
C ARG A 56 -2.94 15.49 3.39
N ALA A 57 -2.33 14.87 4.39
CA ALA A 57 -1.48 15.56 5.37
C ALA A 57 -0.20 16.14 4.74
N ALA A 58 0.45 15.39 3.84
CA ALA A 58 1.59 15.86 3.07
C ALA A 58 1.20 17.04 2.16
N ALA A 59 0.00 17.02 1.58
CA ALA A 59 -0.54 18.16 0.82
C ALA A 59 -0.81 19.40 1.69
N GLN A 60 -1.02 19.23 3.00
CA GLN A 60 -1.16 20.31 3.99
C GLN A 60 0.19 20.78 4.57
N ASP A 61 1.30 20.37 3.94
CA ASP A 61 2.66 20.74 4.33
C ASP A 61 3.13 20.16 5.68
N ASP A 62 2.60 18.99 6.09
CA ASP A 62 3.09 18.27 7.26
C ASP A 62 4.41 17.53 6.94
N PRO A 63 5.56 17.94 7.53
CA PRO A 63 6.85 17.36 7.20
C PRO A 63 6.99 15.91 7.69
N TYR A 64 6.31 15.51 8.76
CA TYR A 64 6.31 14.10 9.21
C TYR A 64 5.54 13.20 8.27
N SER A 65 4.50 13.73 7.61
CA SER A 65 3.75 13.00 6.58
C SER A 65 4.60 12.80 5.33
N ASP A 66 5.35 13.81 4.90
CA ASP A 66 6.36 13.66 3.83
C ASP A 66 7.42 12.61 4.18
N TRP A 67 7.93 12.64 5.41
CA TRP A 67 8.89 11.63 5.87
C TRP A 67 8.31 10.22 5.84
N TRP A 68 7.05 10.05 6.25
CA TRP A 68 6.40 8.75 6.21
C TRP A 68 6.13 8.26 4.79
N MET A 69 5.79 9.14 3.84
CA MET A 69 5.66 8.76 2.43
C MET A 69 6.98 8.21 1.88
N ILE A 70 8.11 8.85 2.18
CA ILE A 70 9.44 8.36 1.77
C ILE A 70 9.71 6.98 2.36
N ARG A 71 9.49 6.80 3.66
CA ARG A 71 9.71 5.50 4.32
C ARG A 71 8.81 4.40 3.76
N ILE A 72 7.57 4.73 3.41
CA ILE A 72 6.63 3.79 2.78
C ILE A 72 7.09 3.46 1.35
N GLU A 73 7.53 4.45 0.58
CA GLU A 73 8.08 4.24 -0.77
C GLU A 73 9.30 3.32 -0.75
N GLU A 74 10.24 3.57 0.16
CA GLU A 74 11.41 2.71 0.38
C GLU A 74 10.98 1.29 0.80
N LYS A 75 10.03 1.18 1.73
CA LYS A 75 9.54 -0.12 2.19
C LYS A 75 8.81 -0.90 1.10
N ILE A 76 8.08 -0.23 0.22
CA ILE A 76 7.45 -0.85 -0.96
C ILE A 76 8.53 -1.47 -1.84
N GLN A 77 9.64 -0.77 -2.10
CA GLN A 77 10.72 -1.31 -2.92
C GLN A 77 11.38 -2.52 -2.24
N GLU A 78 11.63 -2.46 -0.93
CA GLU A 78 12.14 -3.61 -0.18
C GLU A 78 11.22 -4.84 -0.29
N VAL A 79 9.90 -4.64 -0.19
CA VAL A 79 8.92 -5.73 -0.29
C VAL A 79 8.83 -6.27 -1.72
N ASP A 80 8.88 -5.40 -2.73
CA ASP A 80 8.94 -5.79 -4.15
C ASP A 80 10.15 -6.70 -4.43
N ASP A 81 11.34 -6.28 -3.99
CA ASP A 81 12.58 -7.03 -4.16
C ASP A 81 12.55 -8.37 -3.42
N ALA A 82 11.99 -8.39 -2.20
CA ALA A 82 11.85 -9.62 -1.43
C ALA A 82 10.84 -10.60 -2.04
N LEU A 83 9.70 -10.13 -2.56
CA LEU A 83 8.75 -10.98 -3.30
C LEU A 83 9.38 -11.53 -4.58
N LYS A 84 10.14 -10.72 -5.33
CA LYS A 84 10.92 -11.18 -6.49
C LYS A 84 11.95 -12.24 -6.12
N ALA A 85 12.56 -12.13 -4.94
CA ALA A 85 13.49 -13.14 -4.47
C ALA A 85 12.80 -14.49 -4.19
N ILE A 86 11.60 -14.49 -3.61
CA ILE A 86 10.79 -15.70 -3.43
C ILE A 86 10.42 -16.30 -4.80
N ASP A 87 10.00 -15.45 -5.73
CA ASP A 87 9.64 -15.85 -7.09
C ASP A 87 10.82 -16.49 -7.85
N SER A 88 12.02 -15.91 -7.72
CA SER A 88 13.24 -16.46 -8.31
C SER A 88 13.68 -17.79 -7.69
N ARG A 89 13.48 -17.99 -6.38
CA ARG A 89 13.68 -19.31 -5.74
C ARG A 89 12.75 -20.36 -6.36
N LEU A 90 11.51 -19.95 -6.66
CA LEU A 90 10.51 -20.81 -7.27
C LEU A 90 10.83 -21.14 -8.73
N ASP A 91 11.40 -20.21 -9.51
CA ASP A 91 11.97 -20.50 -10.82
C ASP A 91 13.01 -21.62 -10.75
N GLY A 92 13.92 -21.55 -9.77
CA GLY A 92 14.96 -22.56 -9.57
C GLY A 92 14.40 -23.96 -9.24
N VAL A 93 13.28 -24.02 -8.52
CA VAL A 93 12.58 -25.28 -8.25
C VAL A 93 11.89 -25.79 -9.52
N MET A 94 11.13 -24.93 -10.20
CA MET A 94 10.35 -25.32 -11.38
C MET A 94 11.24 -25.71 -12.56
N ALA A 95 12.48 -25.20 -12.63
CA ALA A 95 13.46 -25.60 -13.64
C ALA A 95 13.85 -27.10 -13.60
N GLN A 96 13.58 -27.80 -12.49
CA GLN A 96 13.86 -29.24 -12.33
C GLN A 96 12.74 -30.13 -12.88
N LEU A 97 11.66 -29.53 -13.38
CA LEU A 97 10.56 -30.28 -13.99
C LEU A 97 11.03 -31.08 -15.22
N PRO A 98 10.57 -32.34 -15.37
CA PRO A 98 10.82 -33.11 -16.57
C PRO A 98 10.36 -32.34 -17.82
N LYS A 99 11.23 -32.23 -18.83
CA LYS A 99 10.94 -31.50 -20.09
C LYS A 99 9.75 -32.06 -20.88
N ALA A 100 9.29 -33.27 -20.56
CA ALA A 100 8.11 -33.88 -21.15
C ALA A 100 6.78 -33.34 -20.57
N LEU A 101 6.84 -32.57 -19.47
CA LEU A 101 5.66 -31.96 -18.85
C LEU A 101 5.54 -30.50 -19.27
N GLU A 102 4.38 -30.16 -19.84
CA GLU A 102 3.96 -28.77 -20.03
C GLU A 102 2.98 -28.41 -18.92
N ILE A 103 3.28 -27.34 -18.18
CA ILE A 103 2.47 -26.88 -17.04
C ILE A 103 2.00 -25.45 -17.32
N GLY A 104 0.69 -25.25 -17.33
CA GLY A 104 0.06 -23.94 -17.47
C GLY A 104 -0.08 -23.20 -16.14
N GLU A 105 -0.73 -22.03 -16.20
CA GLU A 105 -1.00 -21.21 -15.01
C GLU A 105 -2.02 -21.85 -14.07
N ASN A 106 -1.80 -21.71 -12.76
CA ASN A 106 -2.72 -22.20 -11.73
C ASN A 106 -3.76 -21.13 -11.36
N LEU A 107 -4.81 -21.02 -12.14
CA LEU A 107 -5.87 -20.02 -11.96
C LEU A 107 -7.05 -20.58 -11.18
N SER A 108 -7.60 -19.77 -10.27
CA SER A 108 -8.92 -20.06 -9.69
C SER A 108 -10.00 -20.05 -10.77
N ILE A 109 -10.85 -21.07 -10.75
CA ILE A 109 -12.04 -21.18 -11.61
C ILE A 109 -13.09 -20.11 -11.21
N GLN A 110 -13.07 -19.65 -9.96
CA GLN A 110 -13.94 -18.62 -9.43
C GLN A 110 -13.10 -17.58 -8.68
N PRO A 111 -12.40 -16.67 -9.39
CA PRO A 111 -11.58 -15.66 -8.75
C PRO A 111 -12.44 -14.57 -8.12
N LEU A 112 -11.93 -13.98 -7.04
CA LEU A 112 -12.54 -12.83 -6.39
C LEU A 112 -12.25 -11.57 -7.20
N LYS A 113 -13.29 -10.86 -7.63
CA LYS A 113 -13.17 -9.60 -8.37
C LYS A 113 -13.61 -8.43 -7.51
N LEU A 114 -12.76 -7.42 -7.38
CA LEU A 114 -12.95 -6.28 -6.47
C LEU A 114 -12.79 -4.96 -7.25
N PRO A 115 -13.77 -4.05 -7.20
CA PRO A 115 -13.56 -2.70 -7.72
C PRO A 115 -12.54 -1.95 -6.85
N LEU A 116 -11.64 -1.22 -7.49
CA LEU A 116 -10.63 -0.40 -6.80
C LEU A 116 -10.97 1.08 -6.88
N PHE A 117 -11.01 1.72 -5.71
CA PHE A 117 -11.20 3.17 -5.55
C PHE A 117 -9.98 3.77 -4.86
N ILE A 118 -8.84 3.77 -5.54
CA ILE A 118 -7.57 4.28 -4.99
C ILE A 118 -7.23 5.59 -5.70
N SER A 119 -6.96 6.64 -4.93
CA SER A 119 -6.69 7.98 -5.44
C SER A 119 -5.22 8.37 -5.43
N ASN A 120 -4.33 7.55 -4.86
CA ASN A 120 -2.91 7.87 -4.71
C ASN A 120 -1.99 6.76 -5.29
N PRO A 121 -0.81 7.11 -5.83
CA PRO A 121 0.09 6.12 -6.46
C PRO A 121 0.66 5.07 -5.49
N LEU A 122 0.95 5.43 -4.23
CA LEU A 122 1.52 4.50 -3.24
C LEU A 122 0.53 3.39 -2.85
N GLY A 123 -0.77 3.69 -2.84
CA GLY A 123 -1.84 2.71 -2.67
C GLY A 123 -1.88 1.72 -3.83
N PHE A 124 -1.72 2.20 -5.07
CA PHE A 124 -1.61 1.33 -6.25
C PHE A 124 -0.36 0.46 -6.22
N LYS A 125 0.78 0.98 -5.75
CA LYS A 125 1.97 0.16 -5.50
C LYS A 125 1.68 -0.97 -4.50
N GLY A 126 0.91 -0.69 -3.43
CA GLY A 126 0.42 -1.72 -2.52
C GLY A 126 -0.44 -2.79 -3.19
N VAL A 127 -1.30 -2.40 -4.14
CA VAL A 127 -2.07 -3.35 -4.98
C VAL A 127 -1.15 -4.21 -5.85
N HIS A 128 -0.14 -3.62 -6.50
CA HIS A 128 0.81 -4.38 -7.32
C HIS A 128 1.52 -5.46 -6.50
N LEU A 129 1.97 -5.11 -5.29
CA LEU A 129 2.60 -6.08 -4.39
C LEU A 129 1.64 -7.21 -3.98
N LEU A 130 0.35 -6.91 -3.76
CA LEU A 130 -0.65 -7.94 -3.47
C LEU A 130 -0.90 -8.86 -4.67
N THR A 131 -0.95 -8.31 -5.89
CA THR A 131 -1.09 -9.10 -7.12
C THR A 131 0.12 -10.01 -7.34
N GLN A 132 1.34 -9.50 -7.12
CA GLN A 132 2.56 -10.29 -7.17
C GLN A 132 2.56 -11.40 -6.11
N TYR A 133 2.13 -11.10 -4.90
CA TYR A 133 1.97 -12.12 -3.86
C TYR A 133 0.94 -13.18 -4.25
N ASP A 134 -0.21 -12.80 -4.82
CA ASP A 134 -1.22 -13.75 -5.31
C ASP A 134 -0.65 -14.69 -6.38
N GLU A 135 0.19 -14.15 -7.28
CA GLU A 135 0.93 -14.94 -8.26
C GLU A 135 1.94 -15.90 -7.63
N VAL A 136 2.79 -15.43 -6.72
CA VAL A 136 3.74 -16.27 -5.99
C VAL A 136 3.02 -17.42 -5.28
N VAL A 137 1.91 -17.14 -4.60
CA VAL A 137 1.12 -18.20 -3.92
C VAL A 137 0.56 -19.21 -4.94
N ARG A 138 -0.01 -18.77 -6.07
CA ARG A 138 -0.50 -19.68 -7.12
C ARG A 138 0.61 -20.61 -7.61
N ARG A 139 1.78 -20.06 -7.85
CA ARG A 139 2.95 -20.81 -8.34
C ARG A 139 3.48 -21.78 -7.27
N ILE A 140 3.49 -21.40 -5.99
CA ILE A 140 3.88 -22.31 -4.88
C ILE A 140 2.90 -23.48 -4.78
N LEU A 141 1.59 -23.20 -4.81
CA LEU A 141 0.55 -24.24 -4.74
C LEU A 141 0.63 -25.19 -5.95
N LEU A 142 0.98 -24.67 -7.13
CA LEU A 142 1.24 -25.49 -8.30
C LEU A 142 2.45 -26.39 -8.11
N ALA A 143 3.57 -25.83 -7.64
CA ALA A 143 4.80 -26.58 -7.36
C ALA A 143 4.57 -27.69 -6.32
N GLN A 144 3.72 -27.45 -5.31
CA GLN A 144 3.28 -28.49 -4.38
C GLN A 144 2.45 -29.58 -5.07
N HIS A 145 1.50 -29.19 -5.93
CA HIS A 145 0.63 -30.13 -6.64
C HIS A 145 1.42 -31.08 -7.56
N VAL A 146 2.47 -30.57 -8.21
CA VAL A 146 3.36 -31.36 -9.09
C VAL A 146 4.56 -31.96 -8.35
N ALA A 147 4.51 -32.02 -7.02
CA ALA A 147 5.53 -32.64 -6.15
C ALA A 147 6.94 -32.05 -6.27
N MET A 148 7.07 -30.78 -6.64
CA MET A 148 8.35 -30.06 -6.70
C MET A 148 8.76 -29.42 -5.37
N ILE A 149 7.78 -29.12 -4.50
CA ILE A 149 8.01 -28.57 -3.15
C ILE A 149 7.17 -29.33 -2.14
N GLY A 150 7.73 -29.60 -0.95
CA GLY A 150 6.98 -30.14 0.16
C GLY A 150 5.96 -29.15 0.72
N ARG A 151 4.85 -29.64 1.28
CA ARG A 151 3.80 -28.79 1.85
C ARG A 151 4.33 -27.80 2.90
N ARG A 152 5.23 -28.26 3.77
CA ARG A 152 5.82 -27.45 4.84
C ARG A 152 6.66 -26.29 4.28
N ASP A 153 7.52 -26.57 3.31
CA ASP A 153 8.41 -25.56 2.74
C ASP A 153 7.62 -24.51 1.95
N GLY A 154 6.61 -24.95 1.20
CA GLY A 154 5.73 -24.02 0.49
C GLY A 154 4.92 -23.13 1.45
N GLU A 155 4.44 -23.64 2.59
CA GLU A 155 3.76 -22.80 3.59
C GLU A 155 4.71 -21.74 4.17
N ILE A 156 5.98 -22.08 4.42
CA ILE A 156 6.99 -21.12 4.89
C ILE A 156 7.14 -19.96 3.89
N TRP A 157 7.19 -20.24 2.59
CA TRP A 157 7.34 -19.22 1.56
C TRP A 157 6.07 -18.35 1.41
N ILE A 158 4.90 -18.96 1.54
CA ILE A 158 3.61 -18.24 1.58
C ILE A 158 3.59 -17.29 2.78
N ASP A 159 3.97 -17.77 3.97
CA ASP A 159 4.02 -16.96 5.18
C ASP A 159 5.08 -15.85 5.12
N GLU A 160 6.24 -16.10 4.50
CA GLU A 160 7.29 -15.10 4.22
C GLU A 160 6.70 -13.94 3.39
N GLY A 161 6.06 -14.25 2.26
CA GLY A 161 5.40 -13.24 1.41
C GLY A 161 4.29 -12.48 2.15
N ALA A 162 3.48 -13.18 2.93
CA ALA A 162 2.41 -12.58 3.70
C ALA A 162 2.94 -11.65 4.81
N HIS A 163 4.06 -12.01 5.43
CA HIS A 163 4.73 -11.20 6.45
C HIS A 163 5.28 -9.90 5.85
N LEU A 164 5.88 -9.95 4.67
CA LEU A 164 6.39 -8.76 3.96
C LEU A 164 5.29 -7.71 3.77
N LEU A 165 4.14 -8.11 3.23
CA LEU A 165 2.98 -7.21 3.04
C LEU A 165 2.46 -6.65 4.37
N ARG A 166 2.31 -7.51 5.39
CA ARG A 166 1.86 -7.04 6.72
C ARG A 166 2.85 -6.10 7.38
N SER A 167 4.15 -6.26 7.15
CA SER A 167 5.18 -5.36 7.67
C SER A 167 5.07 -3.95 7.05
N LEU A 168 4.79 -3.87 5.75
CA LEU A 168 4.50 -2.61 5.05
C LEU A 168 3.24 -1.93 5.63
N PHE A 169 2.17 -2.71 5.83
CA PHE A 169 0.93 -2.18 6.40
C PHE A 169 1.14 -1.66 7.82
N GLY A 170 1.89 -2.41 8.63
CA GLY A 170 2.28 -2.00 9.98
C GLY A 170 3.03 -0.66 9.97
N LEU A 171 3.98 -0.46 9.04
CA LEU A 171 4.69 0.82 8.91
C LEU A 171 3.73 1.99 8.66
N ALA A 172 2.75 1.84 7.77
CA ALA A 172 1.78 2.90 7.51
C ALA A 172 0.88 3.19 8.74
N GLN A 173 0.52 2.18 9.52
CA GLN A 173 -0.28 2.37 10.75
C GLN A 173 0.43 3.20 11.82
N LEU A 174 1.76 3.22 11.81
CA LEU A 174 2.55 3.97 12.77
C LEU A 174 2.49 5.48 12.56
N HIS A 175 2.07 5.94 11.38
CA HIS A 175 1.88 7.36 11.09
C HIS A 175 0.74 7.96 11.91
N ARG A 176 0.97 9.17 12.41
CA ARG A 176 -0.04 10.03 13.04
C ARG A 176 0.03 11.42 12.42
N PHE A 177 -1.11 11.98 12.05
CA PHE A 177 -1.13 13.34 11.52
C PHE A 177 -0.63 14.31 12.59
N SER A 178 0.39 15.11 12.27
CA SER A 178 1.03 15.99 13.25
C SER A 178 0.28 17.31 13.43
N GLY A 179 -0.44 17.76 12.41
CA GLY A 179 -1.11 19.06 12.39
C GLY A 179 -0.14 20.26 12.39
N ALA A 180 1.16 20.03 12.27
CA ALA A 180 2.19 21.06 12.19
C ALA A 180 2.70 21.18 10.74
N SER A 181 2.65 22.38 10.21
CA SER A 181 3.22 22.75 8.91
C SER A 181 4.70 23.11 9.04
N ARG A 182 5.45 23.17 7.93
CA ARG A 182 6.85 23.62 7.94
C ARG A 182 7.03 25.02 8.53
N ASP A 183 6.06 25.91 8.32
CA ASP A 183 6.05 27.25 8.92
C ASP A 183 5.97 27.19 10.45
N ASP A 184 5.23 26.21 11.01
CA ASP A 184 5.18 26.00 12.46
C ASP A 184 6.55 25.57 13.03
N PHE A 185 7.31 24.75 12.28
CA PHE A 185 8.68 24.36 12.64
C PHE A 185 9.67 25.52 12.52
N ALA A 186 9.54 26.35 11.49
CA ALA A 186 10.35 27.55 11.33
C ALA A 186 10.09 28.58 12.46
N ALA A 187 8.83 28.70 12.89
CA ALA A 187 8.42 29.54 14.02
C ALA A 187 8.72 28.93 15.40
N ASN A 188 9.14 27.65 15.45
CA ASN A 188 9.40 26.89 16.67
C ASN A 188 8.24 26.98 17.70
N ASN A 189 7.01 26.79 17.24
CA ASN A 189 5.83 26.96 18.07
C ASN A 189 5.39 25.66 18.77
N ALA A 190 4.32 25.74 19.59
CA ALA A 190 3.79 24.60 20.34
C ALA A 190 3.35 23.42 19.46
N ARG A 191 2.88 23.66 18.21
CA ARG A 191 2.50 22.58 17.29
C ARG A 191 3.73 21.80 16.84
N ALA A 192 4.83 22.49 16.53
CA ALA A 192 6.08 21.86 16.16
C ALA A 192 6.66 21.02 17.31
N GLU A 193 6.61 21.52 18.55
CA GLU A 193 7.07 20.77 19.72
C GLU A 193 6.22 19.51 19.98
N ASN A 194 4.89 19.63 19.93
CA ASN A 194 3.99 18.48 20.06
C ASN A 194 4.25 17.43 18.96
N ALA A 195 4.53 17.87 17.73
CA ALA A 195 4.88 16.98 16.63
C ALA A 195 6.20 16.24 16.89
N ARG A 196 7.24 16.93 17.38
CA ARG A 196 8.51 16.31 17.80
C ARG A 196 8.30 15.29 18.91
N GLU A 197 7.51 15.62 19.93
CA GLU A 197 7.22 14.70 21.02
C GLU A 197 6.49 13.44 20.53
N MET A 198 5.48 13.61 19.67
CA MET A 198 4.72 12.51 19.09
C MET A 198 5.59 11.53 18.30
N TYR A 199 6.59 12.04 17.59
CA TYR A 199 7.48 11.24 16.74
C TYR A 199 8.82 10.88 17.39
N LYS A 200 9.10 11.33 18.62
CA LYS A 200 10.37 11.14 19.34
C LYS A 200 10.92 9.71 19.31
N ARG A 201 10.03 8.70 19.38
CA ARG A 201 10.42 7.28 19.35
C ARG A 201 11.02 6.80 18.02
N TYR A 202 10.88 7.59 16.95
CA TYR A 202 11.38 7.27 15.62
C TYR A 202 12.67 8.00 15.26
N GLY A 203 13.16 8.86 16.16
CA GLY A 203 14.30 9.74 15.92
C GLY A 203 13.89 11.08 15.33
N ASP A 204 14.90 11.92 15.10
CA ASP A 204 14.72 13.25 14.53
C ASP A 204 14.43 13.18 13.04
N ILE A 205 13.54 14.06 12.58
CA ILE A 205 13.24 14.20 11.15
C ILE A 205 14.49 14.70 10.40
N PRO A 206 14.88 14.09 9.27
CA PRO A 206 15.97 14.58 8.44
C PRO A 206 15.75 16.03 7.98
N GLN A 207 16.82 16.82 7.99
CA GLN A 207 16.74 18.27 7.73
C GLN A 207 16.27 18.59 6.31
N ASP A 208 16.72 17.83 5.31
CA ASP A 208 16.27 17.95 3.91
C ASP A 208 14.76 17.70 3.77
N ILE A 209 14.24 16.75 4.54
CA ILE A 209 12.80 16.48 4.62
C ILE A 209 12.07 17.54 5.42
N LEU A 210 12.68 18.17 6.45
CA LEU A 210 12.09 19.26 7.22
C LEU A 210 12.10 20.61 6.47
N GLU A 211 13.00 20.78 5.51
CA GLU A 211 13.04 21.92 4.60
C GLU A 211 12.17 21.71 3.34
N GLY A 212 11.79 20.46 3.07
CA GLY A 212 10.95 20.10 1.93
C GLY A 212 11.73 19.97 0.61
N THR A 213 13.06 19.96 0.68
CA THR A 213 13.95 19.73 -0.46
C THR A 213 13.92 18.26 -0.91
N ARG A 214 13.69 17.33 0.03
CA ARG A 214 13.43 15.92 -0.23
C ARG A 214 12.00 15.56 0.13
N ARG A 215 11.25 15.04 -0.84
CA ARG A 215 9.89 14.48 -0.69
C ARG A 215 9.80 13.18 -1.48
N SER A 216 8.80 12.35 -1.20
CA SER A 216 8.53 11.15 -2.00
C SER A 216 8.30 11.51 -3.47
N ASN A 217 8.68 10.62 -4.39
CA ASN A 217 8.40 10.81 -5.83
C ASN A 217 6.89 10.86 -6.11
N PHE A 218 6.08 10.37 -5.18
CA PHE A 218 4.63 10.32 -5.25
C PHE A 218 3.96 11.33 -4.30
N ALA A 219 4.73 12.26 -3.71
CA ALA A 219 4.19 13.26 -2.82
C ALA A 219 3.28 14.25 -3.59
N PRO A 220 2.10 14.60 -3.05
CA PRO A 220 1.21 15.56 -3.70
C PRO A 220 1.79 16.97 -3.62
N PRO A 221 1.37 17.90 -4.51
CA PRO A 221 1.76 19.29 -4.40
C PRO A 221 1.26 19.90 -3.08
N ILE A 222 2.11 20.70 -2.44
CA ILE A 222 1.77 21.40 -1.21
C ILE A 222 0.74 22.50 -1.51
N ARG A 223 -0.39 22.48 -0.80
CA ARG A 223 -1.46 23.48 -0.91
C ARG A 223 -1.10 24.68 -0.05
N ARG A 224 -0.41 25.65 -0.64
CA ARG A 224 -0.21 26.96 0.01
C ARG A 224 -1.51 27.76 -0.04
N GLY A 225 -2.29 27.70 1.04
CA GLY A 225 -3.33 28.67 1.37
C GLY A 225 -4.66 28.59 0.60
N SER A 226 -5.61 27.82 1.14
CA SER A 226 -6.94 28.36 1.41
C SER A 226 -7.44 27.69 2.68
N ALA A 227 -7.41 28.43 3.80
CA ALA A 227 -8.14 28.07 5.00
C ALA A 227 -9.65 28.17 4.70
N GLY A 228 -10.20 27.14 4.06
CA GLY A 228 -11.63 26.88 4.01
C GLY A 228 -11.98 25.86 5.09
N PRO A 229 -13.22 25.86 5.63
CA PRO A 229 -13.61 24.92 6.66
C PRO A 229 -13.42 23.50 6.15
N VAL A 230 -12.84 22.65 6.99
CA VAL A 230 -12.85 21.20 6.76
C VAL A 230 -14.30 20.77 6.91
N GLU A 231 -15.03 20.61 5.81
CA GLU A 231 -16.24 19.81 5.84
C GLU A 231 -15.80 18.36 6.04
N ASP A 232 -16.09 17.84 7.23
CA ASP A 232 -16.10 16.40 7.50
C ASP A 232 -17.12 15.79 6.54
N VAL A 233 -16.63 15.32 5.39
CA VAL A 233 -17.39 14.40 4.56
C VAL A 233 -17.27 13.06 5.27
N ASP A 234 -18.26 12.77 6.10
CA ASP A 234 -18.53 11.44 6.61
C ASP A 234 -18.61 10.47 5.42
N ASP A 235 -17.53 9.70 5.19
CA ASP A 235 -17.59 8.50 4.37
C ASP A 235 -18.39 7.44 5.15
N GLU A 236 -19.71 7.63 5.22
CA GLU A 236 -20.66 6.55 5.52
C GLU A 236 -20.56 5.52 4.39
N PHE A 237 -19.66 4.55 4.58
CA PHE A 237 -19.75 3.27 3.91
C PHE A 237 -20.98 2.53 4.45
N GLU A 238 -22.15 2.81 3.87
CA GLU A 238 -23.26 1.86 3.94
C GLU A 238 -22.85 0.61 3.14
N GLY A 239 -22.46 -0.43 3.89
CA GLY A 239 -22.38 -1.77 3.36
C GLY A 239 -23.79 -2.33 3.23
N GLU A 240 -24.32 -2.38 2.01
CA GLU A 240 -25.41 -3.31 1.70
C GLU A 240 -24.83 -4.70 1.41
N ALA A 241 -25.48 -5.67 2.04
CA ALA A 241 -25.15 -7.09 2.08
C ALA A 241 -25.45 -7.84 0.76
#